data_AF-A0AA39FE33-F1
#
_entry.id   AF-A0AA39FE33-F1
#
_cell.length_a   1.000
_cell.length_b   1.000
_cell.length_c   1.000
_cell.angle_alpha   90.00
_cell.angle_beta   90.00
_cell.angle_gamma   90.00
#
_symmetry.space_group_name_H-M   'P 1'
#
loop_
_entity.id
_entity.type
_entity.pdbx_description
1 polymer ?
#
loop_
_entity_poly.entity_id
_entity_poly.type
_entity_poly.pdbx_seq_one_letter_code
_entity_poly.pdbx_strand_id
1 'polypeptide(L)'
;MTYRRNCGITTAHESENTDSLNDNDEMSQTTKVVYFDLETSGLESSSEILQIAPIGDNIEYSSYILPTKAIPASTTKINGLKFLNGQLYYKNMKVNALNMDNTLKGFSQYLHKISDPCLLVAHNSRFDVPKLVTIINDLDLLDSFKVIQGFSDTLTLFKKELPERSGPGVFKLSTLAKDLIGIEDSDSFHEGAYNVLNTAASQTPENTRKSFTRNPRMRRWPGSAK
;
A
#
# COMPACT_ATOMS: atom_id res chain seq x y z
N MET A 1 -57.65 -43.61 -19.42
CA MET A 1 -57.67 -42.84 -20.69
C MET A 1 -58.90 -41.94 -20.66
N THR A 2 -58.68 -40.64 -20.94
CA THR A 2 -59.66 -39.64 -21.42
C THR A 2 -60.87 -39.23 -20.54
N TYR A 3 -60.84 -37.94 -20.20
CA TYR A 3 -61.92 -36.96 -20.32
C TYR A 3 -62.94 -36.74 -19.17
N ARG A 4 -62.66 -35.69 -18.38
CA ARG A 4 -63.53 -34.55 -17.97
C ARG A 4 -65.03 -34.84 -17.68
N ARG A 5 -65.47 -34.62 -16.43
CA ARG A 5 -65.98 -33.35 -15.84
C ARG A 5 -66.52 -33.63 -14.42
N ASN A 6 -66.26 -32.75 -13.45
CA ASN A 6 -67.34 -32.16 -12.68
C ASN A 6 -66.88 -30.91 -11.92
N CYS A 7 -67.76 -29.92 -11.96
CA CYS A 7 -67.65 -28.61 -11.33
C CYS A 7 -67.72 -28.69 -9.80
N GLY A 8 -67.10 -27.70 -9.15
CA GLY A 8 -67.78 -27.01 -8.04
C GLY A 8 -67.05 -26.96 -6.70
N ILE A 9 -66.44 -25.79 -6.47
CA ILE A 9 -66.50 -24.99 -5.23
C ILE A 9 -65.43 -25.27 -4.14
N THR A 10 -64.85 -24.14 -3.70
CA THR A 10 -63.99 -23.82 -2.53
C THR A 10 -62.49 -24.14 -2.56
N THR A 11 -61.69 -23.08 -2.74
CA THR A 11 -60.48 -22.73 -1.96
C THR A 11 -59.94 -21.40 -2.54
N ALA A 12 -59.85 -20.32 -1.77
CA ALA A 12 -58.79 -19.92 -0.85
C ALA A 12 -57.94 -18.79 -1.48
N HIS A 13 -57.68 -17.79 -0.65
CA HIS A 13 -57.05 -16.50 -0.94
C HIS A 13 -55.83 -16.58 -1.88
N GLU A 14 -55.83 -15.72 -2.90
CA GLU A 14 -54.67 -15.42 -3.73
C GLU A 14 -53.57 -14.77 -2.87
N SER A 15 -52.46 -15.49 -2.74
CA SER A 15 -51.16 -14.98 -2.37
C SER A 15 -50.47 -14.41 -3.61
N GLU A 16 -50.19 -13.11 -3.61
CA GLU A 16 -49.25 -12.54 -4.57
C GLU A 16 -47.83 -13.01 -4.24
N ASN A 17 -47.24 -13.65 -5.25
CA ASN A 17 -45.90 -14.20 -5.28
C ASN A 17 -44.86 -13.08 -5.32
N THR A 18 -44.17 -12.82 -4.21
CA THR A 18 -42.91 -12.06 -4.24
C THR A 18 -41.77 -13.05 -4.35
N ASP A 19 -41.26 -13.22 -5.57
CA ASP A 19 -40.02 -13.94 -5.86
C ASP A 19 -38.88 -13.37 -4.98
N SER A 20 -38.45 -14.17 -4.00
CA SER A 20 -37.28 -13.89 -3.20
C SER A 20 -36.03 -14.13 -4.07
N LEU A 21 -35.47 -13.06 -4.62
CA LEU A 21 -34.13 -13.05 -5.17
C LEU A 21 -33.15 -13.29 -4.02
N ASN A 22 -32.58 -14.50 -3.99
CA ASN A 22 -31.39 -14.82 -3.23
C ASN A 22 -30.22 -14.06 -3.85
N ASP A 23 -30.03 -12.81 -3.44
CA ASP A 23 -28.77 -12.10 -3.65
C ASP A 23 -27.76 -12.62 -2.63
N ASN A 24 -27.18 -13.78 -2.93
CA ASN A 24 -25.84 -14.12 -2.44
C ASN A 24 -24.86 -13.19 -3.16
N ASP A 25 -24.85 -11.92 -2.76
CA ASP A 25 -23.78 -10.99 -3.10
C ASP A 25 -22.56 -11.46 -2.28
N GLU A 26 -21.78 -12.39 -2.84
CA GLU A 26 -20.40 -12.57 -2.44
C GLU A 26 -19.73 -11.21 -2.62
N MET A 27 -19.69 -10.44 -1.54
CA MET A 27 -19.01 -9.16 -1.47
C MET A 27 -17.54 -9.43 -1.74
N SER A 28 -17.17 -9.33 -3.02
CA SER A 28 -15.81 -9.40 -3.52
C SER A 28 -15.03 -8.35 -2.74
N GLN A 29 -14.27 -8.77 -1.73
CA GLN A 29 -13.43 -7.89 -0.94
C GLN A 29 -12.44 -7.24 -1.91
N THR A 30 -12.66 -5.96 -2.21
CA THR A 30 -11.80 -5.23 -3.12
C THR A 30 -10.48 -5.00 -2.42
N THR A 31 -9.40 -5.61 -2.91
CA THR A 31 -8.05 -5.36 -2.40
C THR A 31 -7.77 -3.86 -2.41
N LYS A 32 -7.55 -3.25 -1.24
CA LYS A 32 -7.19 -1.83 -1.14
C LYS A 32 -5.71 -1.64 -1.47
N VAL A 33 -5.40 -0.48 -2.06
CA VAL A 33 -4.03 -0.07 -2.33
C VAL A 33 -3.53 0.77 -1.17
N VAL A 34 -2.34 0.43 -0.66
CA VAL A 34 -1.63 1.21 0.36
C VAL A 34 -0.30 1.64 -0.23
N TYR A 35 -0.11 2.95 -0.37
CA TYR A 35 1.16 3.51 -0.78
C TYR A 35 2.07 3.63 0.44
N PHE A 36 3.35 3.39 0.28
CA PHE A 36 4.31 3.54 1.37
C PHE A 36 5.68 3.95 0.86
N ASP A 37 6.44 4.54 1.77
CA ASP A 37 7.84 4.89 1.60
C ASP A 37 8.61 4.55 2.88
N LEU A 38 9.91 4.26 2.74
CA LEU A 38 10.79 3.99 3.85
C LEU A 38 11.94 5.01 3.89
N GLU A 39 12.08 5.67 5.03
CA GLU A 39 13.33 6.35 5.32
C GLU A 39 14.33 5.36 5.87
N THR A 40 15.58 5.45 5.43
CA THR A 40 16.64 4.51 5.81
C THR A 40 17.93 5.21 6.20
N SER A 41 18.82 4.52 6.91
CA SER A 41 20.12 5.08 7.30
C SER A 41 21.14 5.15 6.16
N GLY A 42 20.79 4.67 4.96
CA GLY A 42 21.62 4.70 3.76
C GLY A 42 21.02 3.88 2.63
N LEU A 43 21.78 3.73 1.53
CA LEU A 43 21.32 3.04 0.33
C LEU A 43 21.70 1.56 0.25
N GLU A 44 22.47 1.08 1.23
CA GLU A 44 22.98 -0.29 1.25
C GLU A 44 21.89 -1.27 1.72
N SER A 45 22.07 -2.56 1.43
CA SER A 45 21.17 -3.60 1.92
C SER A 45 21.17 -3.72 3.45
N SER A 46 22.28 -3.36 4.11
CA SER A 46 22.46 -3.39 5.56
C SER A 46 21.99 -2.11 6.27
N SER A 47 21.48 -1.13 5.52
CA SER A 47 20.92 0.09 6.09
C SER A 47 19.64 -0.20 6.87
N GLU A 48 19.51 0.47 8.01
CA GLU A 48 18.37 0.33 8.92
C GLU A 48 17.20 1.15 8.41
N ILE A 49 15.97 0.67 8.63
CA ILE A 49 14.76 1.47 8.41
C ILE A 49 14.63 2.44 9.60
N LEU A 50 14.44 3.72 9.29
CA LEU A 50 14.30 4.82 10.24
C LEU A 50 12.87 5.35 10.32
N GLN A 51 12.06 5.13 9.30
CA GLN A 51 10.64 5.50 9.28
C GLN A 51 9.87 4.57 8.34
N ILE A 52 8.62 4.26 8.72
CA ILE A 52 7.62 3.64 7.84
C ILE A 52 6.46 4.63 7.72
N ALA A 53 6.14 5.08 6.51
CA ALA A 53 5.13 6.10 6.26
C ALA A 53 4.12 5.69 5.17
N PRO A 54 3.14 4.83 5.49
CA PRO A 54 2.09 4.41 4.57
C PRO A 54 0.87 5.34 4.60
N ILE A 55 0.14 5.34 3.49
CA ILE A 55 -1.19 5.94 3.33
C ILE A 55 -2.09 5.01 2.53
N GLY A 56 -3.33 4.85 2.97
CA GLY A 56 -4.33 4.00 2.34
C GLY A 56 -5.72 4.51 2.71
N ASP A 57 -6.62 4.58 1.73
CA ASP A 57 -7.98 5.11 1.93
C ASP A 57 -8.00 6.50 2.59
N ASN A 58 -7.02 7.36 2.25
CA ASN A 58 -6.78 8.69 2.84
C ASN A 58 -6.48 8.69 4.36
N ILE A 59 -6.16 7.53 4.93
CA ILE A 59 -5.70 7.41 6.31
C ILE A 59 -4.17 7.31 6.28
N GLU A 60 -3.51 8.28 6.90
CA GLU A 60 -2.06 8.30 7.04
C GLU A 60 -1.61 7.56 8.29
N TYR A 61 -0.44 6.93 8.21
CA TYR A 61 0.32 6.45 9.35
C TYR A 61 1.79 6.81 9.14
N SER A 62 2.48 7.12 10.24
CA SER A 62 3.90 7.44 10.21
C SER A 62 4.50 7.01 11.54
N SER A 63 5.56 6.22 11.48
CA SER A 63 6.27 5.76 12.66
C SER A 63 7.76 5.81 12.45
N TYR A 64 8.44 6.54 13.32
CA TYR A 64 9.89 6.59 13.37
C TYR A 64 10.44 5.42 14.19
N ILE A 65 11.58 4.90 13.75
CA ILE A 65 12.26 3.75 14.36
C ILE A 65 13.59 4.23 14.93
N LEU A 66 13.87 3.85 16.17
CA LEU A 66 15.17 4.06 16.80
C LEU A 66 16.23 3.21 16.09
N PRO A 67 17.25 3.82 15.46
CA PRO A 67 18.34 3.06 14.88
C PRO A 67 19.27 2.52 15.96
N THR A 68 19.99 1.46 15.62
CA THR A 68 21.07 0.93 16.47
C THR A 68 22.41 1.61 16.18
N LYS A 69 22.56 2.23 15.00
CA LYS A 69 23.79 2.89 14.55
C LYS A 69 23.59 4.38 14.31
N ALA A 70 24.71 5.11 14.30
CA ALA A 70 24.71 6.51 13.86
C ALA A 70 24.29 6.63 12.40
N ILE A 71 23.53 7.68 12.09
CA ILE A 71 23.10 7.99 10.72
C ILE A 71 24.21 8.81 10.05
N PRO A 72 24.72 8.40 8.87
CA PRO A 72 25.72 9.17 8.13
C PRO A 72 25.21 10.57 7.77
N ALA A 73 26.10 11.57 7.83
CA ALA A 73 25.74 12.96 7.52
C ALA A 73 25.20 13.13 6.08
N SER A 74 25.66 12.31 5.13
CA SER A 74 25.13 12.27 3.77
C SER A 74 23.65 11.85 3.73
N THR A 75 23.27 10.84 4.52
CA THR A 75 21.88 10.40 4.66
C THR A 75 21.05 11.46 5.38
N THR A 76 21.55 12.02 6.49
CA THR A 76 20.88 13.12 7.21
C THR A 76 20.59 14.32 6.30
N LYS A 77 21.48 14.63 5.36
CA LYS A 77 21.25 15.70 4.38
C LYS A 77 20.08 15.41 3.44
N ILE A 78 19.81 14.14 3.14
CA ILE A 78 18.77 13.71 2.21
C ILE A 78 17.41 13.68 2.93
N ASN A 79 17.31 13.01 4.07
CA ASN A 79 16.03 12.79 4.75
C ASN A 79 15.82 13.59 6.03
N GLY A 80 16.79 14.42 6.42
CA GLY A 80 16.69 15.25 7.62
C GLY A 80 16.74 14.48 8.93
N LEU A 81 16.99 13.17 8.93
CA LEU A 81 17.04 12.34 10.13
C LEU A 81 18.43 12.31 10.74
N LYS A 82 18.50 12.54 12.05
CA LYS A 82 19.74 12.53 12.83
C LYS A 82 19.53 11.77 14.13
N PHE A 83 20.45 10.87 14.44
CA PHE A 83 20.48 10.14 15.71
C PHE A 83 21.60 10.69 16.59
N LEU A 84 21.24 11.22 17.76
CA LEU A 84 22.17 11.86 18.69
C LEU A 84 21.77 11.53 20.13
N ASN A 85 22.72 11.07 20.94
CA ASN A 85 22.52 10.81 22.38
C ASN A 85 21.30 9.91 22.68
N GLY A 86 21.10 8.85 21.88
CA GLY A 86 19.98 7.92 22.04
C GLY A 86 18.62 8.46 21.59
N GLN A 87 18.58 9.61 20.91
CA GLN A 87 17.35 10.26 20.47
C GLN A 87 17.40 10.49 18.96
N LEU A 88 16.24 10.29 18.30
CA LEU A 88 16.07 10.58 16.88
C LEU A 88 15.47 11.98 16.70
N TYR A 89 15.98 12.70 15.71
CA TYR A 89 15.53 14.03 15.33
C TYR A 89 15.21 14.05 13.84
N TYR A 90 14.12 14.71 13.46
CA TYR A 90 13.78 15.07 12.09
C TYR A 90 13.87 16.59 11.95
N LYS A 91 14.71 17.09 11.03
CA LYS A 91 14.91 18.54 10.81
C LYS A 91 15.18 19.32 12.11
N ASN A 92 16.03 18.77 12.97
CA ASN A 92 16.40 19.28 14.31
C ASN A 92 15.28 19.23 15.38
N MET A 93 14.10 18.71 15.05
CA MET A 93 13.03 18.48 16.01
C MET A 93 13.10 17.04 16.51
N LYS A 94 13.08 16.86 17.84
CA LYS A 94 13.04 15.51 18.43
C LYS A 94 11.72 14.84 18.04
N VAL A 95 11.79 13.61 17.52
CA VAL A 95 10.62 12.81 17.17
C VAL A 95 10.41 11.68 18.17
N ASN A 96 9.16 11.24 18.31
CA ASN A 96 8.86 10.02 19.04
C ASN A 96 9.21 8.82 18.16
N ALA A 97 10.26 8.10 18.52
CA ALA A 97 10.72 6.93 17.80
C ALA A 97 10.55 5.67 18.66
N LEU A 98 10.03 4.61 18.06
CA LEU A 98 9.78 3.32 18.69
C LEU A 98 10.91 2.33 18.35
N ASN A 99 10.95 1.20 19.05
CA ASN A 99 11.76 0.08 18.58
C ASN A 99 11.10 -0.60 17.36
N MET A 100 11.85 -1.44 16.65
CA MET A 100 11.38 -2.10 15.44
C MET A 100 10.12 -2.95 15.66
N ASP A 101 10.09 -3.73 16.74
CA ASP A 101 8.97 -4.63 17.08
C ASP A 101 7.65 -3.85 17.27
N ASN A 102 7.66 -2.80 18.09
CA ASN A 102 6.49 -1.95 18.32
C ASN A 102 6.08 -1.21 17.03
N THR A 103 7.04 -0.82 16.20
CA THR A 103 6.75 -0.17 14.92
C THR A 103 6.04 -1.12 13.96
N LEU A 104 6.54 -2.35 13.81
CA LEU A 104 5.90 -3.34 12.94
C LEU A 104 4.51 -3.78 13.46
N LYS A 105 4.33 -3.88 14.78
CA LYS A 105 3.00 -4.11 15.37
C LYS A 105 2.03 -2.99 15.03
N GLY A 106 2.45 -1.74 15.19
CA GLY A 106 1.63 -0.57 14.83
C GLY A 106 1.33 -0.53 13.33
N PHE A 107 2.31 -0.86 12.48
CA PHE A 107 2.12 -0.91 11.04
C PHE A 107 1.17 -2.03 10.62
N SER A 108 1.28 -3.23 11.19
CA SER A 108 0.34 -4.33 10.97
C SER A 108 -1.09 -3.93 11.36
N GLN A 109 -1.28 -3.36 12.55
CA GLN A 109 -2.58 -2.85 13.01
C GLN A 109 -3.16 -1.81 12.06
N TYR A 110 -2.32 -0.89 11.57
CA TYR A 110 -2.72 0.07 10.56
C TYR A 110 -3.23 -0.62 9.29
N LEU A 111 -2.49 -1.60 8.74
CA LEU A 111 -2.91 -2.31 7.52
C LEU A 111 -4.26 -3.01 7.70
N HIS A 112 -4.45 -3.73 8.81
CA HIS A 112 -5.71 -4.39 9.16
C HIS A 112 -6.87 -3.41 9.32
N LYS A 113 -6.60 -2.16 9.73
CA LYS A 113 -7.61 -1.09 9.78
C LYS A 113 -8.01 -0.61 8.38
N ILE A 114 -7.07 -0.58 7.43
CA ILE A 114 -7.34 -0.13 6.06
C ILE A 114 -8.15 -1.17 5.29
N SER A 115 -7.71 -2.44 5.33
CA SER A 115 -8.30 -3.52 4.52
C SER A 115 -7.73 -4.87 4.89
N ASP A 116 -8.50 -5.93 4.67
CA ASP A 116 -8.01 -7.30 4.54
C ASP A 116 -8.71 -7.96 3.34
N PRO A 117 -8.08 -8.00 2.14
CA PRO A 117 -6.64 -7.86 1.84
C PRO A 117 -6.16 -6.47 1.35
N CYS A 118 -4.84 -6.23 1.31
CA CYS A 118 -4.22 -5.03 0.72
C CYS A 118 -3.04 -5.31 -0.24
N LEU A 119 -2.78 -4.37 -1.15
CA LEU A 119 -1.65 -4.31 -2.07
C LEU A 119 -0.73 -3.16 -1.67
N LEU A 120 0.53 -3.46 -1.32
CA LEU A 120 1.50 -2.43 -0.98
C LEU A 120 2.18 -1.88 -2.23
N VAL A 121 2.31 -0.56 -2.32
CA VAL A 121 2.83 0.12 -3.50
C VAL A 121 3.90 1.13 -3.08
N ALA A 122 5.11 0.96 -3.59
CA ALA A 122 6.22 1.89 -3.37
C ALA A 122 6.81 2.34 -4.71
N HIS A 123 7.50 3.47 -4.69
CA HIS A 123 8.20 3.99 -5.85
C HIS A 123 9.65 3.49 -5.84
N ASN A 124 10.07 2.76 -6.89
CA ASN A 124 11.34 2.04 -6.88
C ASN A 124 11.39 0.97 -5.78
N SER A 125 10.29 0.21 -5.65
CA SER A 125 10.04 -0.75 -4.56
C SER A 125 11.10 -1.85 -4.43
N ARG A 126 11.99 -2.01 -5.42
CA ARG A 126 13.22 -2.82 -5.33
C ARG A 126 14.12 -2.41 -4.17
N PHE A 127 14.00 -1.17 -3.67
CA PHE A 127 14.74 -0.70 -2.51
C PHE A 127 14.01 -1.01 -1.19
N ASP A 128 12.72 -0.68 -1.12
CA ASP A 128 11.93 -0.71 0.11
C ASP A 128 11.46 -2.11 0.48
N VAL A 129 10.90 -2.84 -0.49
CA VAL A 129 10.23 -4.12 -0.26
C VAL A 129 11.17 -5.17 0.31
N PRO A 130 12.40 -5.36 -0.21
CA PRO A 130 13.31 -6.34 0.39
C PRO A 130 13.61 -6.04 1.85
N LYS A 131 13.83 -4.77 2.21
CA LYS A 131 14.11 -4.39 3.61
C LYS A 131 12.93 -4.70 4.52
N LEU A 132 11.73 -4.28 4.11
CA LEU A 132 10.50 -4.52 4.87
C LEU A 132 10.25 -6.02 5.06
N VAL A 133 10.35 -6.81 3.98
CA VAL A 133 10.13 -8.26 4.04
C VAL A 133 11.19 -8.95 4.91
N THR A 134 12.46 -8.56 4.79
CA THR A 134 13.53 -9.08 5.65
C THR A 134 13.23 -8.84 7.12
N ILE A 135 12.89 -7.61 7.54
CA ILE A 135 12.62 -7.34 8.96
C ILE A 135 11.36 -8.04 9.47
N ILE A 136 10.32 -8.20 8.64
CA ILE A 136 9.12 -8.94 9.04
C ILE A 136 9.46 -10.41 9.25
N ASN A 137 10.30 -10.98 8.38
CA ASN A 137 10.74 -12.36 8.49
C ASN A 137 11.67 -12.58 9.69
N ASP A 138 12.65 -11.69 9.90
CA ASP A 138 13.63 -11.80 10.99
C ASP A 138 12.99 -11.66 12.38
N LEU A 139 11.79 -11.07 12.46
CA LEU A 139 10.99 -10.94 13.68
C LEU A 139 9.84 -11.95 13.76
N ASP A 140 9.78 -12.94 12.85
CA ASP A 140 8.73 -13.97 12.79
C ASP A 140 7.30 -13.41 12.71
N LEU A 141 7.12 -12.25 12.06
CA LEU A 141 5.83 -11.55 11.97
C LEU A 141 5.05 -11.83 10.68
N LEU A 142 5.43 -12.84 9.89
CA LEU A 142 4.79 -13.14 8.60
C LEU A 142 3.26 -13.31 8.70
N ASP A 143 2.78 -13.92 9.78
CA ASP A 143 1.35 -14.14 10.03
C ASP A 143 0.59 -12.82 10.25
N SER A 144 1.18 -11.89 11.01
CA SER A 144 0.62 -10.56 11.27
C SER A 144 0.47 -9.72 9.98
N PHE A 145 1.21 -10.08 8.93
CA PHE A 145 1.25 -9.37 7.65
C PHE A 145 0.62 -10.17 6.49
N LYS A 146 -0.14 -11.23 6.76
CA LYS A 146 -0.91 -11.99 5.74
C LYS A 146 -1.93 -11.14 4.97
N VAL A 147 -2.33 -10.01 5.56
CA VAL A 147 -3.15 -8.99 4.93
C VAL A 147 -2.53 -8.47 3.61
N ILE A 148 -1.20 -8.51 3.48
CA ILE A 148 -0.48 -8.12 2.27
C ILE A 148 -0.58 -9.24 1.24
N GLN A 149 -1.28 -9.00 0.13
CA GLN A 149 -1.35 -9.95 -0.99
C GLN A 149 -0.17 -9.83 -1.97
N GLY A 150 0.50 -8.69 -1.97
CA GLY A 150 1.67 -8.50 -2.82
C GLY A 150 2.20 -7.07 -2.81
N PHE A 151 3.12 -6.83 -3.74
CA PHE A 151 3.80 -5.56 -3.91
C PHE A 151 3.76 -5.07 -5.36
N SER A 152 3.71 -3.75 -5.56
CA SER A 152 3.85 -3.10 -6.86
C SER A 152 4.95 -2.03 -6.87
N ASP A 153 5.52 -1.77 -8.04
CA ASP A 153 6.58 -0.76 -8.26
C ASP A 153 6.09 0.32 -9.24
N THR A 154 5.84 1.52 -8.74
CA THR A 154 5.35 2.61 -9.60
C THR A 154 6.42 3.17 -10.52
N LEU A 155 7.71 3.01 -10.23
CA LEU A 155 8.77 3.46 -11.15
C LEU A 155 8.67 2.72 -12.49
N THR A 156 8.40 1.41 -12.43
CA THR A 156 8.22 0.60 -13.64
C THR A 156 6.93 0.94 -14.39
N LEU A 157 5.87 1.29 -13.65
CA LEU A 157 4.61 1.74 -14.23
C LEU A 157 4.78 3.07 -14.96
N PHE A 158 5.34 4.09 -14.31
CA PHE A 158 5.57 5.40 -14.93
C PHE A 158 6.45 5.32 -16.17
N LYS A 159 7.50 4.50 -16.16
CA LYS A 159 8.35 4.28 -17.34
C LYS A 159 7.59 3.69 -18.53
N LYS A 160 6.55 2.92 -18.27
CA LYS A 160 5.71 2.30 -19.29
C LYS A 160 4.66 3.27 -19.82
N GLU A 161 4.03 4.04 -18.94
CA GLU A 161 2.95 4.97 -19.29
C GLU A 161 3.47 6.29 -19.86
N LEU A 162 4.72 6.67 -19.58
CA LEU A 162 5.38 7.89 -20.07
C LEU A 162 6.68 7.55 -20.82
N PRO A 163 6.62 6.76 -21.91
CA PRO A 163 7.82 6.25 -22.61
C PRO A 163 8.67 7.36 -23.25
N GLU A 164 8.09 8.53 -23.52
CA GLU A 164 8.77 9.70 -24.07
C GLU A 164 9.71 10.39 -23.05
N ARG A 165 9.49 10.19 -21.75
CA ARG A 165 10.39 10.70 -20.71
C ARG A 165 11.72 9.96 -20.74
N SER A 166 12.80 10.71 -20.94
CA SER A 166 14.15 10.15 -20.98
C SER A 166 15.14 11.02 -20.22
N GLY A 167 16.20 10.40 -19.70
CA GLY A 167 17.26 11.06 -18.96
C GLY A 167 17.35 10.69 -17.48
N PRO A 168 18.49 10.99 -16.83
CA PRO A 168 18.69 10.68 -15.42
C PRO A 168 17.76 11.52 -14.55
N GLY A 169 17.08 10.86 -13.61
CA GLY A 169 16.27 11.54 -12.59
C GLY A 169 14.88 11.99 -13.02
N VAL A 170 14.49 11.84 -14.30
CA VAL A 170 13.16 12.27 -14.80
C VAL A 170 11.98 11.47 -14.24
N PHE A 171 12.27 10.33 -13.61
CA PHE A 171 11.31 9.51 -12.88
C PHE A 171 11.58 9.51 -11.38
N LYS A 172 12.39 10.44 -10.84
CA LYS A 172 12.39 10.66 -9.39
C LYS A 172 10.99 11.10 -8.99
N LEU A 173 10.54 10.63 -7.85
CA LEU A 173 9.21 10.96 -7.34
C LEU A 173 9.00 12.47 -7.20
N SER A 174 10.05 13.20 -6.78
CA SER A 174 10.03 14.67 -6.72
C SER A 174 9.88 15.33 -8.08
N THR A 175 10.55 14.80 -9.12
CA THR A 175 10.41 15.29 -10.49
C THR A 175 9.02 15.00 -11.03
N LEU A 176 8.48 13.80 -10.79
CA LEU A 176 7.11 13.46 -11.19
C LEU A 176 6.07 14.34 -10.47
N ALA A 177 6.26 14.64 -9.18
CA ALA A 177 5.37 15.51 -8.40
C ALA A 177 5.35 16.93 -8.92
N LYS A 178 6.54 17.46 -9.23
CA LYS A 178 6.66 18.77 -9.89
C LYS A 178 5.95 18.78 -11.23
N ASP A 179 6.24 17.82 -12.09
CA ASP A 179 5.80 17.88 -13.48
C ASP A 179 4.31 17.56 -13.67
N LEU A 180 3.74 16.66 -12.86
CA LEU A 180 2.37 16.18 -13.01
C LEU A 180 1.36 16.94 -12.15
N ILE A 181 1.80 17.49 -11.01
CA ILE A 181 0.92 18.07 -9.99
C ILE A 181 1.34 19.49 -9.60
N GLY A 182 2.53 19.95 -10.03
CA GLY A 182 3.02 21.30 -9.71
C GLY A 182 3.53 21.44 -8.27
N ILE A 183 3.87 20.33 -7.60
CA ILE A 183 4.39 20.36 -6.22
C ILE A 183 5.90 20.57 -6.25
N GLU A 184 6.36 21.71 -5.72
CA GLU A 184 7.78 22.09 -5.71
C GLU A 184 8.46 21.93 -4.33
N ASP A 185 7.69 21.92 -3.24
CA ASP A 185 8.21 21.93 -1.87
C ASP A 185 8.54 20.55 -1.30
N SER A 186 9.63 20.50 -0.53
CA SER A 186 10.17 19.23 -0.05
C SER A 186 9.43 18.59 1.11
N ASP A 187 8.85 19.41 1.98
CA ASP A 187 7.97 18.95 3.06
C ASP A 187 6.66 18.38 2.49
N SER A 188 6.18 18.98 1.40
CA SER A 188 5.04 18.49 0.64
C SER A 188 5.38 17.31 -0.25
N PHE A 189 6.61 16.77 -0.28
CA PHE A 189 6.93 15.61 -1.13
C PHE A 189 6.35 14.31 -0.60
N HIS A 190 6.10 14.14 0.71
CA HIS A 190 5.37 12.96 1.17
C HIS A 190 3.94 13.00 0.61
N GLU A 191 3.22 14.10 0.81
CA GLU A 191 1.89 14.34 0.23
C GLU A 191 1.88 14.32 -1.31
N GLY A 192 2.90 14.92 -1.93
CA GLY A 192 3.05 15.01 -3.37
C GLY A 192 3.45 13.70 -4.03
N ALA A 193 4.27 12.88 -3.36
CA ALA A 193 4.50 11.50 -3.72
C ALA A 193 3.19 10.73 -3.74
N TYR A 194 2.38 10.84 -2.68
CA TYR A 194 1.09 10.17 -2.61
C TYR A 194 0.14 10.65 -3.70
N ASN A 195 0.05 11.95 -3.93
CA ASN A 195 -0.77 12.52 -5.00
C ASN A 195 -0.31 12.04 -6.38
N VAL A 196 1.00 11.93 -6.64
CA VAL A 196 1.53 11.35 -7.88
C VAL A 196 1.13 9.90 -8.03
N LEU A 197 1.30 9.12 -6.98
CA LEU A 197 1.01 7.69 -6.97
C LEU A 197 -0.50 7.42 -7.12
N ASN A 198 -1.35 8.25 -6.51
CA ASN A 198 -2.80 8.17 -6.58
C ASN A 198 -3.36 8.70 -7.91
N THR A 199 -2.79 9.79 -8.44
CA THR A 199 -3.12 10.33 -9.77
C THR A 199 -2.79 9.31 -10.85
N ALA A 200 -1.65 8.62 -10.75
CA ALA A 200 -1.29 7.56 -11.68
C ALA A 200 -2.27 6.37 -11.62
N ALA A 201 -2.77 6.01 -10.44
CA ALA A 201 -3.80 4.98 -10.32
C ALA A 201 -5.16 5.43 -10.87
N SER A 202 -5.47 6.74 -10.80
CA SER A 202 -6.73 7.33 -11.24
C SER A 202 -6.78 7.60 -12.75
N GLN A 203 -5.63 7.90 -13.38
CA GLN A 203 -5.51 8.12 -14.82
C GLN A 203 -5.39 6.82 -15.62
N THR A 204 -5.27 5.67 -14.95
CA THR A 204 -5.30 4.37 -15.63
C THR A 204 -6.74 3.88 -15.82
N PRO A 205 -7.17 3.53 -17.05
CA PRO A 205 -8.54 3.07 -17.32
C PRO A 205 -8.92 1.86 -16.47
N GLU A 206 -10.22 1.71 -16.17
CA GLU A 206 -10.84 0.77 -15.22
C GLU A 206 -10.35 -0.70 -15.34
N ASN A 207 -9.85 -1.09 -16.52
CA ASN A 207 -9.17 -2.37 -16.76
C ASN A 207 -7.87 -2.59 -15.96
N THR A 208 -7.31 -1.55 -15.34
CA THR A 208 -6.00 -1.55 -14.67
C THR A 208 -6.11 -1.81 -13.16
N ARG A 209 -7.27 -1.54 -12.53
CA ARG A 209 -7.58 -2.10 -11.19
C ARG A 209 -7.48 -3.62 -11.19
N LYS A 210 -7.83 -4.25 -12.32
CA LYS A 210 -7.62 -5.69 -12.57
C LYS A 210 -6.18 -6.04 -12.96
N SER A 211 -5.31 -5.09 -13.33
CA SER A 211 -3.90 -5.35 -13.63
C SER A 211 -2.94 -5.03 -12.48
N PHE A 212 -3.31 -4.20 -11.51
CA PHE A 212 -2.63 -4.11 -10.21
C PHE A 212 -2.73 -5.44 -9.45
N THR A 213 -3.77 -6.23 -9.71
CA THR A 213 -3.96 -7.61 -9.21
C THR A 213 -3.50 -8.70 -10.20
N ARG A 214 -3.25 -8.37 -11.48
CA ARG A 214 -2.79 -9.30 -12.54
C ARG A 214 -1.44 -8.93 -13.17
N ASN A 215 -0.59 -8.16 -12.50
CA ASN A 215 0.74 -7.86 -13.03
C ASN A 215 1.63 -9.11 -12.87
N PRO A 216 2.12 -9.75 -13.95
CA PRO A 216 2.90 -10.98 -13.87
C PRO A 216 4.28 -10.80 -13.19
N ARG A 217 4.66 -9.57 -12.85
CA ARG A 217 5.85 -9.23 -12.05
C ARG A 217 5.54 -8.89 -10.59
N MET A 218 4.30 -9.05 -10.11
CA MET A 218 4.01 -8.98 -8.68
C MET A 218 4.85 -10.01 -7.93
N ARG A 219 5.69 -9.54 -7.01
CA ARG A 219 6.28 -10.42 -6.03
C ARG A 219 5.16 -10.81 -5.08
N ARG A 220 4.80 -12.10 -5.09
CA ARG A 220 3.84 -12.66 -4.13
C ARG A 220 4.38 -12.47 -2.73
N TRP A 221 3.48 -12.18 -1.80
CA TRP A 221 3.81 -12.20 -0.38
C TRP A 221 4.37 -13.59 -0.01
N PRO A 222 5.51 -13.69 0.70
CA PRO A 222 6.12 -14.97 1.04
C PRO A 222 5.22 -15.88 1.88
N GLY A 223 4.33 -15.29 2.70
CA GLY A 223 3.35 -16.02 3.51
C GLY A 223 2.08 -16.45 2.74
N SER A 224 1.98 -16.14 1.44
CA SER A 224 0.88 -16.62 0.59
C SER A 224 1.23 -17.98 -0.02
N ALA A 225 1.09 -19.06 0.73
CA ALA A 225 1.26 -20.43 0.23
C ALA A 225 -0.08 -21.17 0.14
N LYS A 226 -0.47 -21.45 -1.12
CA LYS A 226 -1.53 -22.29 -1.69
C LYS A 226 -2.98 -21.96 -1.38
#